data_AF-A0AAP2D983-F1
#
_entry.id   AF-A0AAP2D983-F1
#
_cell.length_a   1.000
_cell.length_b   1.000
_cell.length_c   1.000
_cell.angle_alpha   90.00
_cell.angle_beta   90.00
_cell.angle_gamma   90.00
#
_symmetry.space_group_name_H-M   'P 1'
#
loop_
_entity.id
_entity.type
_entity.pdbx_description
1 polymer ?
#
loop_
_entity_poly.entity_id
_entity_poly.type
_entity_poly.pdbx_seq_one_letter_code
_entity_poly.pdbx_strand_id
1 'polypeptide(L)'
;MKTLFFSALAGVFSVLTVQPAYAIYREQSLDDAQNYVVIGAFKYQRNAIRFSQHANHDLSLHATIQLNPVRKLYYVYVLRTTDRAAAISEARRLRAESELTDTWVFSGSLEQGTTASSPEKSMGVDINPDTQQKMEQVPKEKEPTPVTTEPVIANVAGPPLPEPEPEKKSEVIDDGKPGKPFIFHLYRATDNAKVEGAVKAIDLDRARKIGEYKGNEVVKVGDPASKTDSVGLVAEVFGYRKQQINLYYNKPEGEGIETNADGAVEIPFGLVRLRKGDISVMFNVLFYRDAAVMRPESRYEVQSLRDMMKENPKYKIRIHGHTNGNATGKIISMPEGSTEFFALKGTKEGFGTAKALSEERAQAIKNFLIHDGIEPDRMEIKAWGGKRPLYDKMSNRAQENVRVEIEILEDK
;
A
#
# COMPACT_ATOMS: atom_id res chain seq x y z
N MET A 1 61.54 -79.07 16.37
CA MET A 1 60.30 -78.81 15.58
C MET A 1 59.45 -77.78 16.32
N LYS A 2 58.50 -77.15 15.62
CA LYS A 2 57.53 -76.14 16.13
C LYS A 2 58.16 -74.88 16.73
N THR A 3 58.58 -73.99 15.84
CA THR A 3 58.63 -72.54 16.09
C THR A 3 57.23 -72.01 16.43
N LEU A 4 57.15 -71.06 17.35
CA LEU A 4 55.94 -70.25 17.59
C LEU A 4 55.90 -69.11 16.57
N PHE A 5 54.76 -68.94 15.90
CA PHE A 5 54.47 -67.75 15.10
C PHE A 5 53.18 -67.10 15.61
N PHE A 6 53.25 -65.80 15.87
CA PHE A 6 52.06 -64.96 16.03
C PHE A 6 51.37 -64.82 14.68
N SER A 7 50.04 -64.83 14.68
CA SER A 7 49.20 -64.40 13.56
C SER A 7 48.05 -63.58 14.13
N ALA A 8 47.89 -62.35 13.64
CA ALA A 8 46.89 -61.42 14.15
C ALA A 8 45.48 -61.82 13.69
N LEU A 9 44.52 -61.81 14.62
CA LEU A 9 43.11 -62.00 14.28
C LEU A 9 42.52 -60.67 13.81
N ALA A 10 42.23 -60.54 12.52
CA ALA A 10 41.65 -59.33 11.94
C ALA A 10 40.19 -59.18 12.37
N GLY A 11 39.88 -58.12 13.12
CA GLY A 11 38.51 -57.78 13.51
C GLY A 11 37.73 -57.19 12.33
N VAL A 12 36.69 -57.90 11.88
CA VAL A 12 35.80 -57.44 10.80
C VAL A 12 34.86 -56.34 11.32
N PHE A 13 35.30 -55.08 11.21
CA PHE A 13 34.43 -53.93 11.43
C PHE A 13 33.48 -53.75 10.24
N SER A 14 32.21 -54.10 10.44
CA SER A 14 31.14 -53.82 9.47
C SER A 14 30.80 -52.33 9.50
N VAL A 15 31.54 -51.53 8.72
CA VAL A 15 31.25 -50.10 8.56
C VAL A 15 29.99 -49.93 7.71
N LEU A 16 28.86 -49.71 8.39
CA LEU A 16 27.62 -49.26 7.78
C LEU A 16 27.81 -47.85 7.19
N THR A 17 28.25 -47.82 5.94
CA THR A 17 28.40 -46.59 5.16
C THR A 17 27.01 -46.08 4.76
N VAL A 18 26.43 -45.24 5.63
CA VAL A 18 25.28 -44.42 5.27
C VAL A 18 25.74 -43.43 4.20
N GLN A 19 25.62 -43.81 2.93
CA GLN A 19 25.81 -42.86 1.84
C GLN A 19 24.73 -41.78 1.95
N PRO A 20 25.10 -40.49 2.09
CA PRO A 20 24.11 -39.43 1.89
C PRO A 20 23.65 -39.50 0.45
N ALA A 21 22.35 -39.65 0.24
CA ALA A 21 21.75 -39.61 -1.08
C ALA A 21 21.88 -38.18 -1.63
N TYR A 22 22.98 -37.91 -2.34
CA TYR A 22 23.18 -36.68 -3.08
C TYR A 22 22.14 -36.61 -4.21
N ALA A 23 20.99 -36.01 -3.89
CA ALA A 23 20.00 -35.61 -4.87
C ALA A 23 20.66 -34.62 -5.83
N ILE A 24 20.98 -35.09 -7.04
CA ILE A 24 21.52 -34.25 -8.11
C ILE A 24 20.40 -33.31 -8.55
N TYR A 25 20.36 -32.11 -7.94
CA TYR A 25 19.50 -31.02 -8.39
C TYR A 25 19.96 -30.57 -9.77
N ARG A 26 19.37 -31.18 -10.80
CA ARG A 26 19.53 -30.78 -12.19
C ARG A 26 18.93 -29.40 -12.37
N GLU A 27 19.78 -28.38 -12.38
CA GLU A 27 19.39 -26.99 -12.59
C GLU A 27 18.67 -26.88 -13.95
N GLN A 28 17.36 -26.61 -13.92
CA GLN A 28 16.58 -26.41 -15.13
C GLN A 28 16.90 -25.03 -15.70
N SER A 29 17.28 -24.97 -16.97
CA SER A 29 17.45 -23.73 -17.72
C SER A 29 16.17 -22.90 -17.67
N LEU A 30 16.28 -21.66 -17.17
CA LEU A 30 15.15 -20.72 -17.05
C LEU A 30 14.67 -20.16 -18.40
N ASP A 31 15.27 -20.57 -19.51
CA ASP A 31 15.07 -19.95 -20.82
C ASP A 31 13.78 -20.42 -21.51
N ASP A 32 13.22 -21.59 -21.12
CA ASP A 32 11.87 -22.04 -21.49
C ASP A 32 10.77 -21.50 -20.55
N ALA A 33 11.12 -20.72 -19.52
CA ALA A 33 10.15 -20.25 -18.53
C ALA A 33 9.30 -19.09 -19.07
N GLN A 34 8.02 -19.04 -18.70
CA GLN A 34 7.19 -17.86 -18.94
C GLN A 34 7.72 -16.66 -18.14
N ASN A 35 8.03 -15.57 -18.84
CA ASN A 35 8.53 -14.32 -18.27
C ASN A 35 7.41 -13.27 -18.22
N TYR A 36 7.39 -12.50 -17.13
CA TYR A 36 6.44 -11.42 -16.86
C TYR A 36 7.19 -10.14 -16.49
N VAL A 37 6.85 -9.02 -17.12
CA VAL A 37 7.39 -7.70 -16.77
C VAL A 37 6.50 -7.08 -15.70
N VAL A 38 6.90 -7.24 -14.45
CA VAL A 38 6.11 -6.91 -13.26
C VAL A 38 6.42 -5.47 -12.84
N ILE A 39 5.39 -4.62 -12.88
CA ILE A 39 5.46 -3.20 -12.56
C ILE A 39 5.03 -2.90 -11.11
N GLY A 40 4.47 -3.88 -10.39
CA GLY A 40 4.16 -3.78 -8.97
C GLY A 40 3.68 -5.09 -8.36
N ALA A 41 3.82 -5.26 -7.04
CA ALA A 41 3.31 -6.43 -6.32
C ALA A 41 2.68 -6.04 -4.98
N PHE A 42 1.47 -6.53 -4.72
CA PHE A 42 0.63 -6.05 -3.62
C PHE A 42 0.04 -7.21 -2.81
N LYS A 43 0.08 -7.09 -1.46
CA LYS A 43 -0.56 -8.07 -0.55
C LYS A 43 -2.08 -8.10 -0.66
N TYR A 44 -2.70 -7.04 -1.20
CA TYR A 44 -4.15 -6.89 -1.30
C TYR A 44 -4.56 -6.58 -2.74
N GLN A 45 -5.49 -7.37 -3.29
CA GLN A 45 -5.93 -7.26 -4.69
C GLN A 45 -6.45 -5.87 -5.05
N ARG A 46 -7.14 -5.17 -4.13
CA ARG A 46 -7.64 -3.80 -4.35
C ARG A 46 -6.54 -2.79 -4.67
N ASN A 47 -5.34 -2.95 -4.10
CA ASN A 47 -4.20 -2.09 -4.38
C ASN A 47 -3.64 -2.40 -5.78
N ALA A 48 -3.57 -3.69 -6.15
CA ALA A 48 -3.19 -4.10 -7.50
C ALA A 48 -4.18 -3.61 -8.56
N ILE A 49 -5.50 -3.60 -8.27
CA ILE A 49 -6.54 -3.07 -9.16
C ILE A 49 -6.39 -1.56 -9.34
N ARG A 50 -6.25 -0.78 -8.25
CA ARG A 50 -6.05 0.68 -8.35
C ARG A 50 -4.76 1.02 -9.12
N PHE A 51 -3.69 0.27 -8.90
CA PHE A 51 -2.41 0.45 -9.59
C PHE A 51 -2.46 0.03 -11.07
N SER A 52 -3.18 -1.05 -11.41
CA SER A 52 -3.38 -1.43 -12.82
C SER A 52 -4.30 -0.44 -13.53
N GLN A 53 -5.32 0.13 -12.87
CA GLN A 53 -6.15 1.19 -13.44
C GLN A 53 -5.31 2.43 -13.78
N HIS A 54 -4.46 2.88 -12.84
CA HIS A 54 -3.49 3.94 -13.06
C HIS A 54 -2.57 3.66 -14.27
N ALA A 55 -1.93 2.49 -14.30
CA ALA A 55 -1.05 2.11 -15.40
C ALA A 55 -1.77 2.02 -16.76
N ASN A 56 -3.01 1.51 -16.80
CA ASN A 56 -3.80 1.43 -18.04
C ASN A 56 -4.29 2.80 -18.54
N HIS A 57 -4.62 3.73 -17.64
CA HIS A 57 -5.23 5.02 -17.99
C HIS A 57 -4.18 6.11 -18.19
N ASP A 58 -3.36 6.38 -17.18
CA ASP A 58 -2.45 7.53 -17.15
C ASP A 58 -1.13 7.25 -17.90
N LEU A 59 -0.69 5.99 -17.93
CA LEU A 59 0.52 5.56 -18.64
C LEU A 59 0.24 4.80 -19.96
N SER A 60 -1.04 4.53 -20.27
CA SER A 60 -1.47 3.72 -21.44
C SER A 60 -0.83 2.31 -21.53
N LEU A 61 -0.42 1.72 -20.40
CA LEU A 61 0.21 0.41 -20.32
C LEU A 61 -0.83 -0.67 -19.99
N HIS A 62 -0.94 -1.70 -20.84
CA HIS A 62 -1.94 -2.78 -20.71
C HIS A 62 -1.70 -3.73 -19.50
N ALA A 63 -1.85 -3.19 -18.30
CA ALA A 63 -1.49 -3.83 -17.05
C ALA A 63 -2.53 -4.88 -16.60
N THR A 64 -2.08 -6.12 -16.50
CA THR A 64 -2.83 -7.31 -16.06
C THR A 64 -2.45 -7.69 -14.62
N ILE A 65 -3.38 -8.27 -13.86
CA ILE A 65 -3.16 -8.69 -12.47
C ILE A 65 -3.19 -10.21 -12.36
N GLN A 66 -2.23 -10.81 -11.65
CA GLN A 66 -2.26 -12.24 -11.32
C GLN A 66 -1.65 -12.53 -9.94
N LEU A 67 -2.19 -13.51 -9.21
CA LEU A 67 -1.68 -13.89 -7.89
C LEU A 67 -0.42 -14.79 -8.01
N ASN A 68 0.72 -14.34 -7.49
CA ASN A 68 1.89 -15.18 -7.30
C ASN A 68 1.62 -16.20 -6.16
N PRO A 69 1.54 -17.51 -6.45
CA PRO A 69 1.10 -18.51 -5.48
C PRO A 69 2.15 -18.83 -4.41
N VAL A 70 3.43 -18.53 -4.66
CA VAL A 70 4.53 -18.75 -3.70
C VAL A 70 4.60 -17.57 -2.73
N ARG A 71 4.71 -16.33 -3.24
CA ARG A 71 4.91 -15.12 -2.43
C ARG A 71 3.61 -14.55 -1.83
N LYS A 72 2.44 -15.04 -2.26
CA LYS A 72 1.10 -14.58 -1.83
C LYS A 72 0.88 -13.08 -2.09
N LEU A 73 1.37 -12.59 -3.22
CA LEU A 73 1.23 -11.20 -3.68
C LEU A 73 0.55 -11.17 -5.05
N TYR A 74 -0.36 -10.22 -5.25
CA TYR A 74 -0.94 -9.89 -6.55
C TYR A 74 0.09 -9.09 -7.34
N TYR A 75 0.64 -9.70 -8.38
CA TYR A 75 1.57 -9.08 -9.32
C TYR A 75 0.76 -8.33 -10.38
N VAL A 76 1.14 -7.09 -10.66
CA VAL A 76 0.67 -6.31 -11.79
C VAL A 76 1.77 -6.30 -12.84
N TYR A 77 1.49 -6.77 -14.04
CA TYR A 77 2.46 -6.92 -15.13
C TYR A 77 1.91 -6.38 -16.44
N VAL A 78 2.78 -5.88 -17.32
CA VAL A 78 2.38 -5.23 -18.60
C VAL A 78 2.81 -6.04 -19.84
N LEU A 79 3.71 -7.00 -19.68
CA LEU A 79 4.10 -7.95 -20.72
C LEU A 79 4.19 -9.36 -20.13
N ARG A 80 3.69 -10.34 -20.89
CA ARG A 80 3.88 -11.78 -20.68
C ARG A 80 4.48 -12.35 -21.98
N THR A 81 5.64 -12.99 -21.89
CA THR A 81 6.35 -13.53 -23.07
C THR A 81 7.17 -14.76 -22.68
N THR A 82 7.52 -15.63 -23.62
CA THR A 82 8.55 -16.67 -23.41
C THR A 82 9.94 -16.09 -23.62
N ASP A 83 10.10 -15.08 -24.49
CA ASP A 83 11.38 -14.41 -24.72
C ASP A 83 11.84 -13.61 -23.48
N ARG A 84 12.83 -14.19 -22.79
CA ARG A 84 13.46 -13.62 -21.60
C ARG A 84 14.26 -12.35 -21.89
N ALA A 85 14.84 -12.21 -23.08
CA ALA A 85 15.57 -11.00 -23.47
C ALA A 85 14.60 -9.84 -23.76
N ALA A 86 13.49 -10.11 -24.44
CA ALA A 86 12.40 -9.13 -24.63
C ALA A 86 11.83 -8.65 -23.30
N ALA A 87 11.59 -9.56 -22.33
CA ALA A 87 11.12 -9.19 -21.00
C ALA A 87 12.12 -8.27 -20.25
N ILE A 88 13.43 -8.57 -20.31
CA ILE A 88 14.47 -7.72 -19.70
C ILE A 88 14.56 -6.35 -20.40
N SER A 89 14.46 -6.33 -21.74
CA SER A 89 14.49 -5.09 -22.53
C SER A 89 13.32 -4.17 -22.20
N GLU A 90 12.09 -4.70 -22.18
CA GLU A 90 10.89 -3.92 -21.85
C GLU A 90 10.89 -3.46 -20.38
N ALA A 91 11.36 -4.31 -19.45
CA ALA A 91 11.55 -3.89 -18.07
C ALA A 91 12.52 -2.70 -17.97
N ARG A 92 13.67 -2.72 -18.67
CA ARG A 92 14.61 -1.58 -18.71
C ARG A 92 14.01 -0.34 -19.34
N ARG A 93 13.27 -0.49 -20.45
CA ARG A 93 12.60 0.61 -21.14
C ARG A 93 11.64 1.32 -20.19
N LEU A 94 10.77 0.59 -19.49
CA LEU A 94 9.83 1.14 -18.52
C LEU A 94 10.51 1.86 -17.35
N ARG A 95 11.66 1.36 -16.87
CA ARG A 95 12.46 2.03 -15.81
C ARG A 95 13.12 3.32 -16.26
N ALA A 96 13.32 3.51 -17.57
CA ALA A 96 13.99 4.68 -18.15
C ALA A 96 13.01 5.72 -18.71
N GLU A 97 11.88 5.28 -19.26
CA GLU A 97 10.91 6.11 -20.00
C GLU A 97 9.62 6.41 -19.22
N SER A 98 9.44 5.83 -18.02
CA SER A 98 8.24 6.04 -17.18
C SER A 98 8.57 6.15 -15.70
N GLU A 99 7.56 6.49 -14.88
CA GLU A 99 7.69 6.51 -13.41
C GLU A 99 7.88 5.12 -12.77
N LEU A 100 7.83 4.04 -13.55
CA LEU A 100 7.93 2.66 -13.07
C LEU A 100 9.39 2.20 -12.88
N THR A 101 10.18 3.00 -12.16
CA THR A 101 11.61 2.79 -11.84
C THR A 101 11.91 1.48 -11.13
N ASP A 102 10.89 0.87 -10.53
CA ASP A 102 11.00 -0.32 -9.68
C ASP A 102 10.63 -1.61 -10.43
N THR A 103 10.31 -1.53 -11.73
CA THR A 103 9.92 -2.67 -12.59
C THR A 103 10.96 -3.79 -12.61
N TRP A 104 10.51 -5.04 -12.53
CA TRP A 104 11.36 -6.23 -12.56
C TRP A 104 10.80 -7.36 -13.44
N VAL A 105 11.59 -8.42 -13.66
CA VAL A 105 11.13 -9.60 -14.41
C VAL A 105 10.89 -10.76 -13.46
N PHE A 106 9.74 -11.43 -13.59
CA PHE A 106 9.46 -12.71 -12.95
C PHE A 106 9.46 -13.84 -13.97
N SER A 107 10.28 -14.87 -13.76
CA SER A 107 10.40 -16.05 -14.61
C SER A 107 9.78 -17.26 -13.89
N GLY A 108 8.64 -17.78 -14.36
CA GLY A 108 7.93 -18.92 -13.77
C GLY A 108 6.45 -18.98 -14.13
N SER A 109 5.68 -19.89 -13.54
CA SER A 109 4.22 -19.91 -13.75
C SER A 109 3.49 -19.03 -12.72
N LEU A 110 2.47 -18.31 -13.18
CA LEU A 110 1.48 -17.61 -12.35
C LEU A 110 0.06 -18.20 -12.51
N GLU A 111 -0.13 -19.23 -13.33
CA GLU A 111 -1.43 -19.85 -13.58
C GLU A 111 -1.72 -20.99 -12.58
N GLN A 112 -2.98 -21.07 -12.10
CA GLN A 112 -3.43 -22.19 -11.27
C GLN A 112 -3.86 -23.37 -12.15
N GLY A 113 -2.89 -24.21 -12.51
CA GLY A 113 -3.18 -25.51 -13.10
C GLY A 113 -3.84 -26.45 -12.09
N THR A 114 -5.13 -26.73 -12.27
CA THR A 114 -5.74 -27.95 -11.71
C THR A 114 -5.01 -29.18 -12.28
N THR A 115 -4.73 -30.17 -11.45
CA THR A 115 -3.94 -31.38 -11.75
C THR A 115 -2.44 -31.14 -12.05
N ALA A 116 -1.64 -30.99 -11.00
CA ALA A 116 -0.19 -31.22 -11.04
C ALA A 116 0.30 -31.83 -9.71
N SER A 117 0.77 -33.07 -9.75
CA SER A 117 1.16 -33.86 -8.57
C SER A 117 2.61 -33.66 -8.14
N SER A 118 2.96 -32.48 -7.61
CA SER A 118 4.03 -32.29 -6.62
C SER A 118 4.05 -30.83 -6.10
N PRO A 119 4.10 -30.56 -4.78
CA PRO A 119 4.13 -29.20 -4.24
C PRO A 119 5.38 -28.37 -4.57
N GLU A 120 6.49 -29.00 -4.98
CA GLU A 120 7.82 -28.37 -4.98
C GLU A 120 8.26 -27.81 -6.34
N LYS A 121 7.47 -28.03 -7.40
CA LYS A 121 7.95 -27.89 -8.80
C LYS A 121 7.58 -26.60 -9.55
N SER A 122 7.27 -25.50 -8.85
CA SER A 122 6.92 -24.21 -9.47
C SER A 122 7.50 -22.97 -8.76
N MET A 123 8.73 -23.08 -8.23
CA MET A 123 9.49 -21.93 -7.72
C MET A 123 9.96 -20.99 -8.85
N GLY A 124 9.07 -20.10 -9.30
CA GLY A 124 9.44 -18.98 -10.16
C GLY A 124 10.35 -17.97 -9.44
N VAL A 125 11.13 -17.22 -10.22
CA VAL A 125 12.22 -16.36 -9.74
C VAL A 125 11.98 -14.91 -10.13
N ASP A 126 12.01 -14.00 -9.16
CA ASP A 126 12.08 -12.56 -9.39
C ASP A 126 13.53 -12.11 -9.61
N ILE A 127 13.82 -11.48 -10.74
CA ILE A 127 15.16 -10.93 -11.07
C ILE A 127 15.12 -9.42 -11.33
N ASN A 128 16.14 -8.72 -10.85
CA ASN A 128 16.41 -7.34 -11.25
C ASN A 128 16.88 -7.35 -12.73
N PRO A 129 16.27 -6.58 -13.65
CA PRO A 129 16.62 -6.64 -15.08
C PRO A 129 18.05 -6.16 -15.37
N ASP A 130 18.65 -5.37 -14.47
CA ASP A 130 19.97 -4.77 -14.69
C ASP A 130 21.11 -5.63 -14.17
N THR A 131 20.97 -6.20 -12.97
CA THR A 131 21.98 -7.09 -12.38
C THR A 131 21.72 -8.58 -12.62
N GLN A 132 20.53 -8.95 -13.10
CA GLN A 132 20.01 -10.32 -13.20
C GLN A 132 19.99 -11.14 -11.88
N GLN A 133 20.30 -10.50 -10.75
CA GLN A 133 20.30 -11.14 -9.44
C GLN A 133 18.88 -11.39 -8.92
N LYS A 134 18.73 -12.49 -8.17
CA LYS A 134 17.47 -12.85 -7.50
C LYS A 134 17.14 -11.85 -6.40
N MET A 135 15.86 -11.47 -6.25
CA MET A 135 15.43 -10.62 -5.14
C MET A 135 15.36 -11.42 -3.83
N GLU A 136 16.21 -11.09 -2.84
CA GLU A 136 16.30 -11.82 -1.57
C GLU A 136 15.07 -11.68 -0.66
N GLN A 137 14.88 -12.66 0.23
CA GLN A 137 13.88 -12.61 1.31
C GLN A 137 14.50 -11.98 2.56
N VAL A 138 13.76 -11.08 3.22
CA VAL A 138 14.31 -10.20 4.27
C VAL A 138 14.59 -10.98 5.58
N PRO A 139 15.84 -10.99 6.10
CA PRO A 139 16.18 -11.59 7.39
C PRO A 139 15.65 -10.80 8.61
N LYS A 140 15.78 -11.38 9.82
CA LYS A 140 15.07 -10.91 11.02
C LYS A 140 15.99 -10.37 12.14
N GLU A 141 15.73 -9.12 12.55
CA GLU A 141 16.00 -8.49 13.87
C GLU A 141 17.46 -8.21 14.31
N LYS A 142 17.79 -6.91 14.52
CA LYS A 142 18.60 -6.34 15.64
C LYS A 142 18.69 -4.80 15.59
N GLU A 143 18.94 -4.17 16.76
CA GLU A 143 18.80 -2.73 17.14
C GLU A 143 19.79 -2.43 18.32
N PRO A 144 20.16 -1.20 18.83
CA PRO A 144 19.95 0.24 18.44
C PRO A 144 21.22 0.90 17.75
N THR A 145 21.49 2.22 17.54
CA THR A 145 21.20 3.56 18.17
C THR A 145 21.33 4.76 17.13
N PRO A 146 20.75 6.00 17.30
CA PRO A 146 20.77 7.17 16.35
C PRO A 146 21.84 8.26 16.66
N VAL A 147 21.88 9.55 16.20
CA VAL A 147 20.86 10.59 15.80
C VAL A 147 21.45 11.80 14.98
N THR A 148 20.57 12.73 14.49
CA THR A 148 20.78 14.17 14.08
C THR A 148 21.60 14.43 12.78
N THR A 149 21.16 15.10 11.68
CA THR A 149 20.43 16.38 11.35
C THR A 149 21.31 17.66 11.45
N GLU A 150 21.13 18.82 10.77
CA GLU A 150 19.95 19.71 10.52
C GLU A 150 20.16 20.77 9.34
N PRO A 151 19.44 21.94 9.12
CA PRO A 151 18.95 22.33 7.75
C PRO A 151 18.94 23.84 7.24
N VAL A 152 18.57 24.13 5.96
CA VAL A 152 18.11 25.44 5.38
C VAL A 152 17.15 25.30 4.12
N ILE A 153 16.20 26.23 3.89
CA ILE A 153 15.07 26.17 2.90
C ILE A 153 14.99 27.40 1.93
N ALA A 154 14.34 27.31 0.75
CA ALA A 154 13.84 28.45 -0.07
C ALA A 154 12.63 28.13 -1.01
N ASN A 155 11.84 29.14 -1.44
CA ASN A 155 10.55 29.03 -2.18
C ASN A 155 10.54 29.67 -3.59
N VAL A 156 9.64 29.23 -4.51
CA VAL A 156 8.99 30.03 -5.60
C VAL A 156 7.58 29.46 -5.93
N ALA A 157 6.63 30.29 -6.40
CA ALA A 157 5.25 29.90 -6.77
C ALA A 157 4.93 30.07 -8.28
N GLY A 158 3.74 29.63 -8.75
CA GLY A 158 3.34 29.62 -10.18
C GLY A 158 1.89 30.07 -10.49
N PRO A 159 1.50 30.19 -11.78
CA PRO A 159 0.28 30.89 -12.24
C PRO A 159 -1.02 30.04 -12.24
N PRO A 160 -2.21 30.66 -12.47
CA PRO A 160 -3.52 30.01 -12.32
C PRO A 160 -3.98 29.17 -13.53
N LEU A 161 -4.95 28.29 -13.26
CA LEU A 161 -5.61 27.37 -14.21
C LEU A 161 -6.94 27.95 -14.77
N PRO A 162 -7.42 27.49 -15.95
CA PRO A 162 -8.68 27.92 -16.54
C PRO A 162 -9.93 27.24 -15.92
N GLU A 163 -11.11 27.80 -16.19
CA GLU A 163 -12.42 27.33 -15.70
C GLU A 163 -12.94 26.07 -16.45
N PRO A 164 -13.84 25.26 -15.83
CA PRO A 164 -14.32 24.00 -16.39
C PRO A 164 -15.53 24.14 -17.35
N GLU A 165 -15.58 23.28 -18.36
CA GLU A 165 -16.76 23.05 -19.22
C GLU A 165 -17.80 22.12 -18.54
N PRO A 166 -19.08 22.14 -18.96
CA PRO A 166 -20.20 21.58 -18.20
C PRO A 166 -20.28 20.03 -18.15
N GLU A 167 -20.85 19.52 -17.05
CA GLU A 167 -20.99 18.08 -16.74
C GLU A 167 -21.74 17.30 -17.85
N LYS A 168 -21.13 16.20 -18.34
CA LYS A 168 -21.82 15.18 -19.15
C LYS A 168 -22.58 14.21 -18.25
N LYS A 169 -23.74 13.74 -18.73
CA LYS A 169 -24.58 12.73 -18.06
C LYS A 169 -23.79 11.44 -17.80
N SER A 170 -23.97 10.87 -16.60
CA SER A 170 -23.40 9.59 -16.21
C SER A 170 -24.01 8.44 -17.01
N GLU A 171 -23.18 7.66 -17.69
CA GLU A 171 -23.60 6.37 -18.26
C GLU A 171 -23.56 5.28 -17.18
N VAL A 172 -24.54 4.37 -17.19
CA VAL A 172 -24.65 3.30 -16.20
C VAL A 172 -23.64 2.20 -16.53
N ILE A 173 -22.58 2.11 -15.73
CA ILE A 173 -21.55 1.07 -15.87
C ILE A 173 -22.10 -0.25 -15.33
N ASP A 174 -22.60 -1.11 -16.22
CA ASP A 174 -22.91 -2.50 -15.86
C ASP A 174 -21.63 -3.34 -15.73
N ASP A 175 -21.08 -3.36 -14.52
CA ASP A 175 -19.86 -4.07 -14.16
C ASP A 175 -20.03 -5.60 -13.97
N GLY A 176 -21.19 -6.16 -14.33
CA GLY A 176 -21.52 -7.59 -14.22
C GLY A 176 -21.62 -8.16 -12.80
N LYS A 177 -21.50 -7.34 -11.73
CA LYS A 177 -21.59 -7.82 -10.34
C LYS A 177 -23.04 -7.78 -9.83
N PRO A 178 -23.49 -8.80 -9.08
CA PRO A 178 -24.78 -8.77 -8.41
C PRO A 178 -24.74 -7.84 -7.19
N GLY A 179 -25.69 -6.91 -7.11
CA GLY A 179 -25.82 -5.96 -6.02
C GLY A 179 -26.93 -4.94 -6.27
N LYS A 180 -27.47 -4.35 -5.20
CA LYS A 180 -28.44 -3.26 -5.27
C LYS A 180 -27.70 -1.94 -5.59
N PRO A 181 -28.21 -1.07 -6.47
CA PRO A 181 -27.60 0.24 -6.71
C PRO A 181 -27.80 1.17 -5.51
N PHE A 182 -26.73 1.89 -5.16
CA PHE A 182 -26.70 2.97 -4.16
C PHE A 182 -26.00 4.20 -4.75
N ILE A 183 -26.26 5.36 -4.18
CA ILE A 183 -25.47 6.58 -4.39
C ILE A 183 -25.09 7.14 -3.01
N PHE A 184 -23.78 7.30 -2.76
CA PHE A 184 -23.29 7.82 -1.48
C PHE A 184 -22.92 9.31 -1.62
N HIS A 185 -23.82 10.20 -1.25
CA HIS A 185 -23.62 11.65 -1.38
C HIS A 185 -22.69 12.15 -0.29
N LEU A 186 -21.40 12.26 -0.60
CA LEU A 186 -20.37 12.80 0.30
C LEU A 186 -20.29 14.31 0.07
N TYR A 187 -20.77 15.11 1.04
CA TYR A 187 -20.75 16.57 0.96
C TYR A 187 -20.34 17.21 2.29
N ARG A 188 -19.76 18.41 2.24
CA ARG A 188 -19.34 19.16 3.42
C ARG A 188 -20.56 19.80 4.09
N ALA A 189 -20.80 19.47 5.37
CA ALA A 189 -22.02 19.83 6.10
C ALA A 189 -22.23 21.33 6.37
N THR A 190 -21.29 22.20 5.99
CA THR A 190 -21.38 23.66 6.21
C THR A 190 -21.89 24.43 4.99
N ASP A 191 -21.74 23.88 3.79
CA ASP A 191 -21.98 24.58 2.51
C ASP A 191 -22.37 23.65 1.35
N ASN A 192 -22.54 22.34 1.61
CA ASN A 192 -22.91 21.31 0.65
C ASN A 192 -21.93 21.12 -0.53
N ALA A 193 -20.68 21.57 -0.40
CA ALA A 193 -19.64 21.27 -1.40
C ALA A 193 -19.44 19.75 -1.54
N LYS A 194 -19.43 19.22 -2.78
CA LYS A 194 -19.12 17.80 -3.07
C LYS A 194 -17.73 17.46 -2.50
N VAL A 195 -17.59 16.31 -1.84
CA VAL A 195 -16.33 15.82 -1.26
C VAL A 195 -15.95 14.47 -1.90
N GLU A 196 -14.73 14.36 -2.43
CA GLU A 196 -14.22 13.09 -2.93
C GLU A 196 -13.88 12.11 -1.80
N GLY A 197 -14.24 10.84 -1.96
CA GLY A 197 -13.97 9.82 -0.97
C GLY A 197 -14.64 8.48 -1.29
N ALA A 198 -14.60 7.58 -0.31
CA ALA A 198 -15.20 6.25 -0.40
C ALA A 198 -15.96 5.87 0.86
N VAL A 199 -17.02 5.08 0.69
CA VAL A 199 -17.83 4.50 1.76
C VAL A 199 -17.55 3.00 1.85
N LYS A 200 -17.21 2.54 3.05
CA LYS A 200 -16.97 1.13 3.36
C LYS A 200 -18.28 0.51 3.83
N ALA A 201 -18.80 -0.47 3.10
CA ALA A 201 -19.99 -1.22 3.53
C ALA A 201 -19.56 -2.45 4.35
N ILE A 202 -20.17 -2.64 5.53
CA ILE A 202 -19.81 -3.67 6.50
C ILE A 202 -21.07 -4.45 6.89
N ASP A 203 -21.04 -5.76 6.71
CA ASP A 203 -22.00 -6.73 7.28
C ASP A 203 -21.83 -6.72 8.80
N LEU A 204 -22.84 -6.20 9.51
CA LEU A 204 -22.77 -5.98 10.96
C LEU A 204 -22.95 -7.29 11.77
N ASP A 205 -23.68 -8.28 11.22
CA ASP A 205 -23.83 -9.60 11.85
C ASP A 205 -22.49 -10.34 11.97
N ARG A 206 -21.60 -10.17 10.96
CA ARG A 206 -20.31 -10.88 10.87
C ARG A 206 -19.08 -9.97 10.93
N ALA A 207 -19.27 -8.67 11.21
CA ALA A 207 -18.23 -7.63 11.20
C ALA A 207 -17.34 -7.64 9.93
N ARG A 208 -17.91 -8.03 8.79
CA ARG A 208 -17.18 -8.33 7.54
C ARG A 208 -17.34 -7.19 6.55
N LYS A 209 -16.25 -6.63 6.02
CA LYS A 209 -16.35 -5.65 4.93
C LYS A 209 -16.93 -6.34 3.68
N ILE A 210 -18.07 -5.84 3.21
CA ILE A 210 -18.74 -6.24 1.97
C ILE A 210 -17.96 -5.65 0.79
N GLY A 211 -17.70 -4.34 0.85
CA GLY A 211 -17.05 -3.59 -0.20
C GLY A 211 -16.56 -2.22 0.27
N GLU A 212 -16.00 -1.47 -0.66
CA GLU A 212 -15.52 -0.11 -0.48
C GLU A 212 -15.74 0.60 -1.81
N TYR A 213 -16.59 1.63 -1.79
CA TYR A 213 -17.27 2.17 -2.97
C TYR A 213 -17.02 3.67 -3.07
N LYS A 214 -16.81 4.19 -4.29
CA LYS A 214 -16.62 5.63 -4.50
C LYS A 214 -17.93 6.39 -4.18
N GLY A 215 -17.81 7.56 -3.58
CA GLY A 215 -18.94 8.45 -3.33
C GLY A 215 -19.27 9.35 -4.52
N ASN A 216 -20.45 9.95 -4.50
CA ASN A 216 -21.02 10.82 -5.53
C ASN A 216 -21.19 10.17 -6.92
N GLU A 217 -21.18 8.83 -6.98
CA GLU A 217 -21.38 8.01 -8.17
C GLU A 217 -22.34 6.84 -7.87
N VAL A 218 -22.97 6.28 -8.91
CA VAL A 218 -23.84 5.10 -8.78
C VAL A 218 -22.98 3.84 -8.63
N VAL A 219 -23.19 3.09 -7.54
CA VAL A 219 -22.38 1.94 -7.17
C VAL A 219 -23.27 0.75 -6.76
N LYS A 220 -22.94 -0.46 -7.24
CA LYS A 220 -23.64 -1.68 -6.85
C LYS A 220 -23.08 -2.21 -5.52
N VAL A 221 -23.85 -2.08 -4.45
CA VAL A 221 -23.51 -2.64 -3.14
C VAL A 221 -23.88 -4.13 -3.14
N GLY A 222 -22.93 -4.98 -2.75
CA GLY A 222 -23.17 -6.42 -2.65
C GLY A 222 -24.12 -6.75 -1.49
N ASP A 223 -24.93 -7.78 -1.68
CA ASP A 223 -25.80 -8.30 -0.62
C ASP A 223 -24.94 -8.76 0.58
N PRO A 224 -25.25 -8.35 1.84
CA PRO A 224 -24.56 -8.86 3.00
C PRO A 224 -24.65 -10.39 3.11
N ALA A 225 -25.75 -11.00 2.64
CA ALA A 225 -26.13 -12.41 2.79
C ALA A 225 -26.12 -12.86 4.27
N SER A 226 -26.70 -12.02 5.11
CA SER A 226 -26.65 -12.09 6.58
C SER A 226 -27.96 -12.64 7.17
N LYS A 227 -28.18 -12.54 8.49
CA LYS A 227 -29.46 -12.92 9.12
C LYS A 227 -30.39 -11.73 9.35
N THR A 228 -29.83 -10.53 9.53
CA THR A 228 -30.59 -9.32 9.85
C THR A 228 -30.63 -8.29 8.70
N ASP A 229 -29.84 -8.51 7.64
CA ASP A 229 -29.54 -7.56 6.57
C ASP A 229 -28.91 -6.24 7.02
N SER A 230 -28.41 -6.17 8.26
CA SER A 230 -27.80 -4.98 8.84
C SER A 230 -26.46 -4.64 8.18
N VAL A 231 -26.43 -3.52 7.46
CA VAL A 231 -25.23 -2.97 6.83
C VAL A 231 -24.85 -1.65 7.49
N GLY A 232 -23.60 -1.57 7.96
CA GLY A 232 -22.96 -0.33 8.38
C GLY A 232 -22.23 0.29 7.19
N LEU A 233 -22.70 1.45 6.76
CA LEU A 233 -22.07 2.29 5.74
C LEU A 233 -21.18 3.32 6.44
N VAL A 234 -19.87 3.18 6.28
CA VAL A 234 -18.86 3.99 6.97
C VAL A 234 -18.17 4.92 5.97
N ALA A 235 -18.44 6.22 6.08
CA ALA A 235 -17.69 7.26 5.40
C ALA A 235 -16.47 7.64 6.26
N GLU A 236 -15.28 7.45 5.71
CA GLU A 236 -13.99 7.69 6.39
C GLU A 236 -13.07 8.46 5.43
N VAL A 237 -13.43 9.72 5.19
CA VAL A 237 -12.68 10.65 4.32
C VAL A 237 -11.69 11.44 5.16
N PHE A 238 -10.44 11.55 4.69
CA PHE A 238 -9.41 12.28 5.42
C PHE A 238 -9.79 13.77 5.59
N GLY A 239 -9.49 14.33 6.77
CA GLY A 239 -9.83 15.71 7.11
C GLY A 239 -11.30 15.94 7.51
N TYR A 240 -12.09 14.87 7.61
CA TYR A 240 -13.46 14.88 8.13
C TYR A 240 -13.63 13.87 9.27
N ARG A 241 -14.61 14.10 10.13
CA ARG A 241 -15.02 13.14 11.16
C ARG A 241 -15.64 11.92 10.51
N LYS A 242 -15.20 10.72 10.92
CA LYS A 242 -15.77 9.44 10.50
C LYS A 242 -17.28 9.42 10.81
N GLN A 243 -18.09 9.18 9.79
CA GLN A 243 -19.54 9.03 9.91
C GLN A 243 -19.93 7.57 9.62
N GLN A 244 -20.90 7.04 10.35
CA GLN A 244 -21.44 5.70 10.12
C GLN A 244 -22.96 5.75 10.14
N ILE A 245 -23.57 5.25 9.07
CA ILE A 245 -25.02 5.09 8.92
C ILE A 245 -25.29 3.58 8.91
N ASN A 246 -26.16 3.10 9.77
CA ASN A 246 -26.57 1.69 9.81
C ASN A 246 -27.98 1.58 9.20
N LEU A 247 -28.18 0.66 8.26
CA LEU A 247 -29.47 0.41 7.62
C LEU A 247 -29.69 -1.09 7.35
N TYR A 248 -30.91 -1.47 6.99
CA TYR A 248 -31.20 -2.82 6.49
C TYR A 248 -31.10 -2.82 4.97
N TYR A 249 -30.20 -3.63 4.40
CA TYR A 249 -29.91 -3.65 2.95
C TYR A 249 -31.17 -3.88 2.10
N ASN A 250 -32.09 -4.73 2.57
CA ASN A 250 -33.35 -5.01 1.87
C ASN A 250 -34.47 -3.98 2.15
N LYS A 251 -34.38 -3.21 3.24
CA LYS A 251 -35.33 -2.15 3.63
C LYS A 251 -34.57 -0.89 4.10
N PRO A 252 -33.91 -0.15 3.18
CA PRO A 252 -33.04 0.97 3.53
C PRO A 252 -33.90 2.18 3.94
N GLU A 253 -33.99 2.42 5.25
CA GLU A 253 -34.76 3.51 5.84
C GLU A 253 -33.89 4.27 6.85
N GLY A 254 -34.04 5.59 6.89
CA GLY A 254 -33.29 6.47 7.78
C GLY A 254 -33.46 7.94 7.42
N GLU A 255 -32.81 8.83 8.18
CA GLU A 255 -32.86 10.28 7.95
C GLU A 255 -32.21 10.64 6.61
N GLY A 256 -33.02 11.21 5.70
CA GLY A 256 -32.59 11.58 4.35
C GLY A 256 -32.25 10.42 3.42
N ILE A 257 -32.55 9.16 3.80
CA ILE A 257 -32.37 8.00 2.92
C ILE A 257 -33.59 7.91 1.99
N GLU A 258 -33.34 8.00 0.69
CA GLU A 258 -34.38 7.93 -0.34
C GLU A 258 -34.05 6.83 -1.37
N THR A 259 -34.98 6.56 -2.28
CA THR A 259 -34.75 5.67 -3.43
C THR A 259 -35.30 6.33 -4.67
N ASN A 260 -34.42 6.58 -5.64
CA ASN A 260 -34.76 7.36 -6.83
C ASN A 260 -35.51 6.54 -7.89
N ALA A 261 -35.90 7.19 -8.99
CA ALA A 261 -36.70 6.59 -10.05
C ALA A 261 -36.03 5.39 -10.75
N ASP A 262 -34.69 5.34 -10.76
CA ASP A 262 -33.89 4.24 -11.31
C ASP A 262 -33.68 3.09 -10.29
N GLY A 263 -34.28 3.20 -9.09
CA GLY A 263 -34.19 2.22 -8.02
C GLY A 263 -32.89 2.27 -7.21
N ALA A 264 -32.06 3.30 -7.39
CA ALA A 264 -30.85 3.49 -6.60
C ALA A 264 -31.15 4.13 -5.25
N VAL A 265 -30.53 3.60 -4.19
CA VAL A 265 -30.71 4.06 -2.81
C VAL A 265 -29.75 5.22 -2.53
N GLU A 266 -30.29 6.40 -2.30
CA GLU A 266 -29.51 7.62 -2.06
C GLU A 266 -29.25 7.80 -0.56
N ILE A 267 -27.96 7.93 -0.18
CA ILE A 267 -27.52 8.01 1.21
C ILE A 267 -26.72 9.31 1.43
N PRO A 268 -27.23 10.26 2.24
CA PRO A 268 -26.55 11.51 2.53
C PRO A 268 -25.50 11.35 3.63
N PHE A 269 -24.27 11.80 3.35
CA PHE A 269 -23.17 11.91 4.30
C PHE A 269 -22.76 13.38 4.41
N GLY A 270 -23.42 14.10 5.32
CA GLY A 270 -23.04 15.45 5.74
C GLY A 270 -21.76 15.43 6.57
N LEU A 271 -20.61 15.46 5.89
CA LEU A 271 -19.29 15.36 6.49
C LEU A 271 -18.92 16.63 7.26
N VAL A 272 -18.60 16.47 8.55
CA VAL A 272 -18.14 17.56 9.44
C VAL A 272 -16.61 17.55 9.48
N ARG A 273 -15.96 18.69 9.21
CA ARG A 273 -14.49 18.85 9.33
C ARG A 273 -14.00 18.48 10.74
N LEU A 274 -12.77 17.95 10.82
CA LEU A 274 -12.09 17.68 12.09
C LEU A 274 -11.96 18.98 12.91
N ARG A 275 -12.14 18.89 14.23
CA ARG A 275 -12.09 19.99 15.21
C ARG A 275 -10.94 19.80 16.21
N LYS A 276 -10.63 20.84 16.97
CA LYS A 276 -9.62 20.80 18.05
C LYS A 276 -9.81 19.59 18.97
N GLY A 277 -8.76 18.78 19.12
CA GLY A 277 -8.74 17.53 19.89
C GLY A 277 -9.06 16.27 19.09
N ASP A 278 -9.57 16.38 17.86
CA ASP A 278 -9.73 15.22 16.97
C ASP A 278 -8.38 14.73 16.46
N ILE A 279 -8.27 13.40 16.26
CA ILE A 279 -7.12 12.75 15.65
C ILE A 279 -7.60 11.91 14.46
N SER A 280 -6.95 12.05 13.30
CA SER A 280 -7.24 11.27 12.08
C SER A 280 -6.00 10.54 11.59
N VAL A 281 -6.13 9.28 11.21
CA VAL A 281 -5.02 8.45 10.70
C VAL A 281 -4.88 8.63 9.19
N MET A 282 -3.66 8.84 8.72
CA MET A 282 -3.29 8.82 7.30
C MET A 282 -3.00 7.37 6.91
N PHE A 283 -4.02 6.67 6.40
CA PHE A 283 -3.97 5.23 6.08
C PHE A 283 -3.35 4.91 4.71
N ASN A 284 -3.27 5.91 3.83
CA ASN A 284 -2.75 5.79 2.46
C ASN A 284 -1.38 6.46 2.30
N VAL A 285 -0.90 7.23 3.29
CA VAL A 285 0.51 7.64 3.36
C VAL A 285 1.40 6.44 3.68
N LEU A 286 2.07 5.96 2.65
CA LEU A 286 2.99 4.83 2.71
C LEU A 286 4.41 5.32 2.51
N PHE A 287 5.36 4.80 3.27
CA PHE A 287 6.78 5.10 3.10
C PHE A 287 7.51 3.94 2.41
N TYR A 288 8.60 4.25 1.71
CA TYR A 288 9.54 3.21 1.28
C TYR A 288 10.12 2.50 2.52
N ARG A 289 10.55 1.23 2.35
CA ARG A 289 11.09 0.44 3.46
C ARG A 289 12.30 1.16 4.04
N ASP A 290 12.36 1.24 5.37
CA ASP A 290 13.45 1.90 6.12
C ASP A 290 13.62 3.41 5.82
N ALA A 291 12.71 4.03 5.04
CA ALA A 291 12.87 5.40 4.53
C ALA A 291 11.95 6.45 5.17
N ALA A 292 12.40 7.70 5.19
CA ALA A 292 11.59 8.89 5.40
C ALA A 292 10.91 9.40 4.10
N VAL A 293 11.18 8.75 2.97
CA VAL A 293 10.58 9.05 1.65
C VAL A 293 9.20 8.39 1.53
N MET A 294 8.19 9.16 1.15
CA MET A 294 6.85 8.63 0.86
C MET A 294 6.86 7.89 -0.48
N ARG A 295 5.91 6.97 -0.70
CA ARG A 295 5.69 6.35 -2.00
C ARG A 295 4.72 7.20 -2.85
N PRO A 296 4.76 7.13 -4.19
CA PRO A 296 3.84 7.86 -5.06
C PRO A 296 2.35 7.69 -4.73
N GLU A 297 1.90 6.54 -4.23
CA GLU A 297 0.48 6.33 -3.87
C GLU A 297 0.01 7.23 -2.71
N SER A 298 0.94 7.80 -1.95
CA SER A 298 0.66 8.71 -0.82
C SER A 298 0.20 10.10 -1.27
N ARG A 299 0.48 10.50 -2.52
CA ARG A 299 0.27 11.87 -3.05
C ARG A 299 -1.12 12.40 -2.71
N TYR A 300 -2.17 11.64 -3.03
CA TYR A 300 -3.58 12.01 -2.80
C TYR A 300 -3.90 12.36 -1.34
N GLU A 301 -3.34 11.62 -0.37
CA GLU A 301 -3.70 11.82 1.05
C GLU A 301 -2.91 12.97 1.69
N VAL A 302 -1.66 13.21 1.29
CA VAL A 302 -0.94 14.43 1.70
C VAL A 302 -1.45 15.68 0.98
N GLN A 303 -1.93 15.56 -0.27
CA GLN A 303 -2.66 16.63 -0.96
C GLN A 303 -3.98 16.94 -0.24
N SER A 304 -4.77 15.93 0.14
CA SER A 304 -5.96 16.11 0.99
C SER A 304 -5.66 16.85 2.31
N LEU A 305 -4.50 16.58 2.94
CA LEU A 305 -4.04 17.30 4.14
C LEU A 305 -3.64 18.74 3.85
N ARG A 306 -2.88 18.98 2.78
CA ARG A 306 -2.55 20.33 2.29
C ARG A 306 -3.80 21.15 2.04
N ASP A 307 -4.77 20.60 1.33
CA ASP A 307 -5.96 21.33 0.90
C ASP A 307 -6.87 21.64 2.09
N MET A 308 -7.01 20.73 3.06
CA MET A 308 -7.60 21.04 4.37
C MET A 308 -6.88 22.20 5.09
N MET A 309 -5.55 22.23 5.06
CA MET A 309 -4.75 23.29 5.69
C MET A 309 -4.81 24.64 4.96
N LYS A 310 -5.07 24.64 3.64
CA LYS A 310 -5.32 25.85 2.82
C LYS A 310 -6.74 26.38 3.01
N GLU A 311 -7.74 25.51 2.96
CA GLU A 311 -9.16 25.85 3.22
C GLU A 311 -9.36 26.50 4.60
N ASN A 312 -8.56 26.10 5.59
CA ASN A 312 -8.71 26.53 6.97
C ASN A 312 -7.41 27.20 7.46
N PRO A 313 -7.14 28.48 7.13
CA PRO A 313 -5.86 29.14 7.43
C PRO A 313 -5.47 29.20 8.91
N LYS A 314 -6.44 29.06 9.82
CA LYS A 314 -6.22 29.03 11.27
C LYS A 314 -5.90 27.66 11.84
N TYR A 315 -6.03 26.59 11.07
CA TYR A 315 -5.79 25.24 11.59
C TYR A 315 -4.33 25.09 11.99
N LYS A 316 -4.08 24.71 13.23
CA LYS A 316 -2.79 24.18 13.68
C LYS A 316 -2.91 22.69 13.94
N ILE A 317 -1.92 21.92 13.53
CA ILE A 317 -1.93 20.45 13.62
C ILE A 317 -0.66 19.93 14.28
N ARG A 318 -0.74 18.70 14.81
CA ARG A 318 0.42 17.91 15.22
C ARG A 318 0.48 16.63 14.42
N ILE A 319 1.62 16.43 13.75
CA ILE A 319 1.91 15.28 12.91
C ILE A 319 2.59 14.21 13.76
N HIS A 320 1.87 13.14 14.07
CA HIS A 320 2.35 12.03 14.89
C HIS A 320 2.98 10.96 14.01
N GLY A 321 4.26 10.69 14.21
CA GLY A 321 4.97 9.62 13.51
C GLY A 321 4.94 8.32 14.31
N HIS A 322 4.67 7.19 13.64
CA HIS A 322 4.71 5.86 14.25
C HIS A 322 5.51 4.84 13.43
N THR A 323 6.04 3.83 14.12
CA THR A 323 6.68 2.64 13.52
C THR A 323 6.19 1.36 14.19
N ASN A 324 6.47 0.21 13.57
CA ASN A 324 6.14 -1.09 14.14
C ASN A 324 7.10 -1.53 15.25
N GLY A 325 8.41 -1.40 15.02
CA GLY A 325 9.48 -1.63 16.00
C GLY A 325 9.85 -0.36 16.77
N ASN A 326 10.73 -0.47 17.77
CA ASN A 326 10.97 0.60 18.75
C ASN A 326 12.44 1.03 18.90
N ALA A 327 13.40 0.32 18.30
CA ALA A 327 14.80 0.75 18.23
C ALA A 327 15.25 0.84 16.74
N THR A 328 16.52 0.60 16.38
CA THR A 328 17.09 1.08 15.11
C THR A 328 17.19 0.08 13.99
N GLY A 329 17.22 0.63 12.78
CA GLY A 329 17.88 0.02 11.63
C GLY A 329 18.56 1.10 10.80
N LYS A 330 18.81 0.77 9.54
CA LYS A 330 19.03 1.74 8.48
C LYS A 330 17.90 2.78 8.45
N ILE A 331 18.24 4.03 8.19
CA ILE A 331 17.28 5.07 7.80
C ILE A 331 17.70 5.57 6.41
N ILE A 332 16.75 5.65 5.48
CA ILE A 332 16.94 6.31 4.18
C ILE A 332 16.29 7.69 4.26
N SER A 333 17.11 8.70 4.53
CA SER A 333 16.67 10.09 4.69
C SER A 333 16.65 10.80 3.33
N MET A 334 15.68 11.69 3.12
CA MET A 334 15.78 12.67 2.04
C MET A 334 16.99 13.58 2.28
N PRO A 335 17.66 14.10 1.22
CA PRO A 335 18.58 15.19 1.42
C PRO A 335 17.82 16.41 1.94
N GLU A 336 18.54 17.25 2.65
CA GLU A 336 18.02 18.48 3.22
C GLU A 336 17.73 19.49 2.09
N GLY A 337 16.69 20.34 2.23
CA GLY A 337 16.14 21.18 1.16
C GLY A 337 15.43 20.42 0.02
N SER A 338 15.27 19.10 0.08
CA SER A 338 14.73 18.29 -1.02
C SER A 338 13.21 18.44 -1.25
N THR A 339 12.82 18.43 -2.52
CA THR A 339 11.44 18.32 -3.00
C THR A 339 11.09 16.92 -3.54
N GLU A 340 12.01 15.95 -3.47
CA GLU A 340 11.85 14.57 -3.98
C GLU A 340 11.01 13.70 -3.03
N PHE A 341 9.89 14.24 -2.51
CA PHE A 341 9.09 13.66 -1.43
C PHE A 341 8.58 12.23 -1.68
N PHE A 342 8.51 11.82 -2.95
CA PHE A 342 7.89 10.58 -3.41
C PHE A 342 8.84 9.62 -4.15
N ALA A 343 10.15 9.89 -4.15
CA ALA A 343 11.15 9.10 -4.90
C ALA A 343 12.47 8.96 -4.14
N LEU A 344 13.16 7.81 -4.27
CA LEU A 344 14.44 7.54 -3.60
C LEU A 344 15.65 8.29 -4.23
N LYS A 345 15.41 9.44 -4.86
CA LYS A 345 16.40 10.19 -5.63
C LYS A 345 17.22 11.09 -4.72
N GLY A 346 18.55 10.93 -4.75
CA GLY A 346 19.48 11.72 -3.92
C GLY A 346 19.43 11.42 -2.42
N THR A 347 18.69 10.39 -1.98
CA THR A 347 18.58 10.01 -0.57
C THR A 347 19.93 9.61 0.03
N LYS A 348 20.10 9.88 1.32
CA LYS A 348 21.28 9.47 2.09
C LYS A 348 20.93 8.29 2.99
N GLU A 349 21.83 7.32 3.06
CA GLU A 349 21.70 6.21 4.01
C GLU A 349 22.37 6.58 5.33
N GLY A 350 21.61 6.45 6.42
CA GLY A 350 22.05 6.61 7.80
C GLY A 350 21.56 5.45 8.66
N PHE A 351 21.65 5.61 9.98
CA PHE A 351 21.25 4.60 10.96
C PHE A 351 20.60 5.27 12.17
N GLY A 352 19.44 4.78 12.61
CA GLY A 352 18.70 5.45 13.67
C GLY A 352 17.39 4.80 14.11
N THR A 353 16.78 5.32 15.19
CA THR A 353 15.63 4.70 15.86
C THR A 353 14.36 4.83 15.06
N ALA A 354 13.47 3.87 15.28
CA ALA A 354 12.02 4.03 15.30
C ALA A 354 11.55 5.45 15.60
N LYS A 355 12.03 6.10 16.68
CA LYS A 355 11.71 7.51 16.96
C LYS A 355 12.23 8.42 15.84
N ALA A 356 13.53 8.46 15.56
CA ALA A 356 14.11 9.30 14.50
C ALA A 356 13.44 9.07 13.13
N LEU A 357 13.30 7.82 12.69
CA LEU A 357 12.58 7.44 11.47
C LEU A 357 11.12 7.94 11.49
N SER A 358 10.43 7.86 12.62
CA SER A 358 9.06 8.40 12.74
C SER A 358 9.01 9.94 12.74
N GLU A 359 10.08 10.58 13.24
CA GLU A 359 10.27 12.03 13.26
C GLU A 359 10.53 12.55 11.84
N GLU A 360 11.47 11.94 11.12
CA GLU A 360 11.78 12.24 9.73
C GLU A 360 10.58 11.96 8.80
N ARG A 361 9.77 10.93 9.08
CA ARG A 361 8.51 10.67 8.33
C ARG A 361 7.45 11.74 8.56
N ALA A 362 7.30 12.22 9.79
CA ALA A 362 6.43 13.35 10.08
C ALA A 362 6.99 14.67 9.49
N GLN A 363 8.32 14.83 9.50
CA GLN A 363 9.03 15.95 8.88
C GLN A 363 8.93 15.93 7.35
N ALA A 364 8.90 14.77 6.71
CA ALA A 364 8.68 14.66 5.27
C ALA A 364 7.32 15.23 4.85
N ILE A 365 6.27 14.94 5.63
CA ILE A 365 4.93 15.51 5.44
C ILE A 365 4.93 17.00 5.77
N LYS A 366 5.57 17.43 6.87
CA LYS A 366 5.71 18.86 7.19
C LYS A 366 6.43 19.63 6.08
N ASN A 367 7.50 19.09 5.51
CA ASN A 367 8.26 19.70 4.43
C ASN A 367 7.45 19.78 3.13
N PHE A 368 6.70 18.73 2.79
CA PHE A 368 5.74 18.76 1.67
C PHE A 368 4.68 19.87 1.86
N LEU A 369 4.15 20.02 3.07
CA LEU A 369 3.18 21.08 3.39
C LEU A 369 3.81 22.49 3.34
N ILE A 370 5.04 22.67 3.83
CA ILE A 370 5.77 23.94 3.75
C ILE A 370 6.06 24.32 2.30
N HIS A 371 6.56 23.37 1.50
CA HIS A 371 6.81 23.54 0.06
C HIS A 371 5.56 24.02 -0.68
N ASP A 372 4.41 23.42 -0.38
CA ASP A 372 3.12 23.79 -0.98
C ASP A 372 2.47 25.03 -0.31
N GLY A 373 3.15 25.73 0.61
CA GLY A 373 2.75 27.03 1.15
C GLY A 373 1.96 27.02 2.46
N ILE A 374 2.16 26.02 3.34
CA ILE A 374 1.62 26.03 4.71
C ILE A 374 2.70 26.50 5.70
N GLU A 375 2.39 27.54 6.46
CA GLU A 375 3.34 28.16 7.41
C GLU A 375 3.92 27.16 8.44
N PRO A 376 5.24 27.16 8.70
CA PRO A 376 5.88 26.15 9.55
C PRO A 376 5.43 26.12 11.03
N ASP A 377 4.88 27.22 11.55
CA ASP A 377 4.38 27.36 12.92
C ASP A 377 3.02 26.68 13.13
N ARG A 378 2.26 26.45 12.05
CA ARG A 378 0.97 25.74 12.05
C ARG A 378 1.10 24.23 12.24
N MET A 379 2.32 23.70 12.34
CA MET A 379 2.60 22.26 12.29
C MET A 379 3.62 21.83 13.35
N GLU A 380 3.15 21.22 14.43
CA GLU A 380 4.00 20.47 15.36
C GLU A 380 4.31 19.05 14.83
N ILE A 381 5.39 18.43 15.33
CA ILE A 381 5.72 17.02 15.08
C ILE A 381 5.82 16.28 16.42
N LYS A 382 5.36 15.04 16.46
CA LYS A 382 5.50 14.17 17.64
C LYS A 382 5.84 12.73 17.25
N ALA A 383 7.13 12.43 17.30
CA ALA A 383 7.66 11.11 17.01
C ALA A 383 7.46 10.14 18.17
N TRP A 384 6.65 9.09 17.97
CA TRP A 384 6.43 8.02 18.95
C TRP A 384 7.36 6.81 18.75
N GLY A 385 7.86 6.60 17.53
CA GLY A 385 8.41 5.30 17.14
C GLY A 385 7.41 4.18 17.39
N GLY A 386 7.88 3.08 17.98
CA GLY A 386 7.06 1.91 18.34
C GLY A 386 6.34 2.02 19.69
N LYS A 387 6.30 3.20 20.33
CA LYS A 387 5.68 3.38 21.66
C LYS A 387 4.15 3.46 21.64
N ARG A 388 3.53 3.61 20.46
CA ARG A 388 2.07 3.60 20.27
C ARG A 388 1.66 2.72 19.07
N PRO A 389 1.79 1.39 19.18
CA PRO A 389 1.27 0.45 18.19
C PRO A 389 -0.26 0.33 18.28
N LEU A 390 -0.91 -0.03 17.17
CA LEU A 390 -2.31 -0.46 17.10
C LEU A 390 -2.44 -1.98 17.30
N TYR A 391 -1.43 -2.75 16.88
CA TYR A 391 -1.37 -4.21 16.94
C TYR A 391 0.00 -4.67 17.45
N ASP A 392 0.12 -5.91 17.93
CA ASP A 392 1.43 -6.47 18.29
C ASP A 392 2.45 -6.37 17.12
N LYS A 393 3.75 -6.20 17.46
CA LYS A 393 4.82 -5.98 16.47
C LYS A 393 5.02 -7.16 15.50
N MET A 394 4.55 -8.37 15.85
CA MET A 394 4.61 -9.58 15.04
C MET A 394 3.26 -9.92 14.37
N SER A 395 2.22 -9.13 14.58
CA SER A 395 0.88 -9.35 14.01
C SER A 395 0.88 -9.39 12.47
N ASN A 396 -0.06 -10.13 11.88
CA ASN A 396 -0.32 -10.06 10.43
C ASN A 396 -0.81 -8.66 9.96
N ARG A 397 -1.21 -7.79 10.91
CA ARG A 397 -1.56 -6.38 10.78
C ARG A 397 -0.47 -5.40 11.24
N ALA A 398 0.72 -5.87 11.64
CA ALA A 398 1.82 -5.06 12.16
C ALA A 398 2.25 -3.89 11.25
N GLN A 399 2.02 -3.99 9.93
CA GLN A 399 2.25 -2.89 8.99
C GLN A 399 1.39 -1.65 9.31
N GLU A 400 0.19 -1.81 9.86
CA GLU A 400 -0.71 -0.71 10.25
C GLU A 400 -0.16 0.10 11.45
N ASN A 401 0.88 -0.41 12.14
CA ASN A 401 1.61 0.38 13.13
C ASN A 401 2.50 1.44 12.48
N VAL A 402 2.96 1.22 11.25
CA VAL A 402 3.70 2.20 10.44
C VAL A 402 2.68 3.12 9.76
N ARG A 403 2.38 4.22 10.44
CA ARG A 403 1.33 5.20 10.06
C ARG A 403 1.73 6.60 10.48
N VAL A 404 0.97 7.58 10.00
CA VAL A 404 0.95 8.94 10.55
C VAL A 404 -0.45 9.26 11.07
N GLU A 405 -0.53 9.98 12.18
CA GLU A 405 -1.79 10.52 12.71
C GLU A 405 -1.71 12.06 12.74
N ILE A 406 -2.81 12.74 12.44
CA ILE A 406 -2.93 14.20 12.45
C ILE A 406 -3.90 14.60 13.57
N GLU A 407 -3.37 15.22 14.63
CA GLU A 407 -4.15 15.81 15.72
C GLU A 407 -4.41 17.30 15.42
N ILE A 408 -5.66 17.77 15.57
CA ILE A 408 -5.99 19.19 15.42
C ILE A 408 -5.76 19.92 16.76
N LEU A 409 -4.90 20.93 16.77
CA LEU A 409 -4.54 21.72 17.95
C LEU A 409 -5.37 22.99 18.10
N GLU A 410 -5.72 23.62 16.98
CA GLU A 410 -6.52 24.84 16.87
C GLU A 410 -7.34 24.77 15.59
N ASP A 411 -8.58 25.25 15.61
CA ASP A 411 -9.55 25.14 14.52
C ASP A 411 -10.36 26.44 14.23
N LYS A 412 -10.11 27.54 14.96
CA LYS A 412 -10.94 28.76 14.94
C LYS A 412 -10.21 30.06 15.25
#